data_AF-A0A534QS81-F1
#
_entry.id   AF-A0A534QS81-F1
#
_cell.length_a   1.000
_cell.length_b   1.000
_cell.length_c   1.000
_cell.angle_alpha   90.00
_cell.angle_beta   90.00
_cell.angle_gamma   90.00
#
_symmetry.space_group_name_H-M   'P 1'
#
loop_
_entity.id
_entity.type
_entity.pdbx_description
1 polymer ?
#
loop_
_entity_poly.entity_id
_entity_poly.type
_entity_poly.pdbx_seq_one_letter_code
_entity_poly.pdbx_strand_id
1 'polypeptide(L)'
;MLPISFALTTATSSATSVDLSQQPFVFCGFCGARFTATFKNPAVPCTSDAQCAGLKGCPGNTNCNACKQHTPGAFAMGPVRTINEAGSSSGPLATGAPPVPTSFGSVFCIPPTFNTAVDLVADLPGPGATCLQGGAQLLP
;
A
#
# COMPACT_ATOMS: atom_id res chain seq x y z
N MET A 1 -11.92 -5.00 13.01
CA MET A 1 -11.05 -5.32 11.85
C MET A 1 -10.49 -4.03 11.34
N LEU A 2 -9.17 -3.95 11.13
CA LEU A 2 -8.56 -2.76 10.56
C LEU A 2 -8.89 -2.73 9.05
N PRO A 3 -9.39 -1.61 8.48
CA PRO A 3 -9.88 -1.58 7.09
C PRO A 3 -8.80 -1.86 6.03
N ILE A 4 -7.52 -1.76 6.43
CA ILE A 4 -6.34 -2.01 5.61
C ILE A 4 -5.57 -3.14 6.29
N SER A 5 -5.09 -4.11 5.51
CA SER A 5 -4.28 -5.20 6.03
C SER A 5 -2.86 -4.70 6.28
N PHE A 6 -2.53 -4.41 7.55
CA PHE A 6 -1.16 -4.08 7.94
C PHE A 6 -0.39 -5.37 8.23
N ALA A 7 0.71 -5.59 7.52
CA ALA A 7 1.65 -6.67 7.81
C ALA A 7 2.66 -6.19 8.86
N LEU A 8 2.16 -5.93 10.08
CA LEU A 8 2.97 -5.39 11.18
C LEU A 8 4.10 -6.34 11.55
N THR A 9 5.33 -5.85 11.54
CA THR A 9 6.51 -6.60 11.94
C THR A 9 7.46 -5.75 12.76
N THR A 10 8.09 -6.35 13.77
CA THR A 10 9.22 -5.74 14.49
C THR A 10 10.52 -5.82 13.71
N ALA A 11 10.52 -6.52 12.56
CA ALA A 11 11.61 -6.57 11.60
C ALA A 11 11.38 -5.57 10.46
N THR A 12 12.14 -5.67 9.38
CA THR A 12 11.94 -4.83 8.19
C THR A 12 10.82 -5.38 7.31
N SER A 13 9.75 -4.60 7.12
CA SER A 13 8.76 -4.80 6.06
C SER A 13 9.30 -4.19 4.76
N SER A 14 9.11 -4.85 3.63
CA SER A 14 9.56 -4.31 2.34
C SER A 14 8.56 -4.58 1.23
N ALA A 15 8.42 -3.62 0.32
CA ALA A 15 7.67 -3.78 -0.93
C ALA A 15 8.56 -3.37 -2.10
N THR A 16 8.48 -4.11 -3.19
CA THR A 16 9.23 -3.83 -4.43
C THR A 16 8.26 -3.60 -5.56
N SER A 17 8.51 -2.54 -6.33
CA SER A 17 7.69 -2.21 -7.48
C SER A 17 7.97 -3.13 -8.66
N VAL A 18 6.93 -3.33 -9.48
CA VAL A 18 7.00 -4.05 -10.73
C VAL A 18 6.71 -3.12 -11.89
N ASP A 19 7.31 -3.40 -13.04
CA ASP A 19 6.99 -2.70 -14.27
C ASP A 19 5.91 -3.47 -15.02
N LEU A 20 4.75 -2.84 -15.17
CA LEU A 20 3.61 -3.39 -15.89
C LEU A 20 3.51 -2.74 -17.26
N SER A 21 2.81 -3.37 -18.20
CA SER A 21 2.78 -2.90 -19.58
C SER A 21 2.17 -1.50 -19.73
N GLN A 22 1.29 -1.13 -18.79
CA GLN A 22 0.60 0.16 -18.80
C GLN A 22 1.21 1.19 -17.84
N GLN A 23 2.08 0.78 -16.90
CA GLN A 23 2.69 1.68 -15.93
C GLN A 23 3.95 1.04 -15.31
N PRO A 24 5.11 1.72 -15.30
CA PRO A 24 6.28 1.27 -14.55
C PRO A 24 6.17 1.63 -13.06
N PHE A 25 7.01 1.04 -12.22
CA PHE A 25 7.12 1.36 -10.78
C PHE A 25 5.81 1.20 -10.00
N VAL A 26 5.06 0.14 -10.26
CA VAL A 26 3.80 -0.16 -9.56
C VAL A 26 4.07 -0.98 -8.30
N PHE A 27 3.77 -0.41 -7.14
CA PHE A 27 3.71 -1.10 -5.85
C PHE A 27 2.31 -1.67 -5.59
N CYS A 28 1.28 -0.88 -5.90
CA CYS A 28 -0.10 -1.17 -5.51
C CYS A 28 -1.02 -1.20 -6.73
N GLY A 29 -1.02 -2.31 -7.44
CA GLY A 29 -1.83 -2.49 -8.64
C GLY A 29 -3.34 -2.60 -8.34
N PHE A 30 -4.12 -1.73 -8.97
CA PHE A 30 -5.57 -1.82 -9.05
C PHE A 30 -6.04 -1.68 -10.51
N CYS A 31 -7.10 -2.39 -10.87
CA CYS A 31 -7.66 -2.31 -12.21
C CYS A 31 -8.28 -0.93 -12.45
N GLY A 32 -7.73 -0.22 -13.43
CA GLY A 32 -8.15 1.12 -13.82
C GLY A 32 -8.11 1.33 -15.32
N ALA A 33 -8.50 2.52 -15.73
CA ALA A 33 -8.40 2.97 -17.12
C ALA A 33 -6.95 3.36 -17.44
N ARG A 34 -6.51 3.08 -18.67
CA ARG A 34 -5.10 3.24 -19.10
C ARG A 34 -4.57 4.67 -18.89
N PHE A 35 -5.26 5.64 -19.47
CA PHE A 35 -4.76 7.02 -19.60
C PHE A 35 -5.33 8.00 -18.57
N THR A 36 -6.24 7.53 -17.71
CA THR A 36 -6.89 8.36 -16.71
C THR A 36 -6.62 7.82 -15.31
N ALA A 37 -6.69 8.69 -14.31
CA ALA A 37 -6.61 8.32 -12.90
C ALA A 37 -7.98 7.82 -12.38
N THR A 38 -8.62 6.94 -13.15
CA THR A 38 -9.93 6.37 -12.80
C THR A 38 -9.83 4.87 -12.66
N PHE A 39 -10.42 4.36 -11.58
CA PHE A 39 -10.31 2.97 -11.16
C PHE A 39 -11.67 2.30 -11.18
N LYS A 40 -11.68 0.97 -11.29
CA LYS A 40 -12.90 0.17 -11.19
C LYS A 40 -13.54 0.41 -9.84
N ASN A 41 -14.85 0.68 -9.84
CA ASN A 41 -15.68 0.67 -8.64
C ASN A 41 -16.61 -0.55 -8.70
N PRO A 42 -16.54 -1.52 -7.75
CA PRO A 42 -15.64 -1.60 -6.60
C PRO A 42 -14.18 -1.87 -6.98
N ALA A 43 -13.24 -1.52 -6.09
CA ALA A 43 -11.80 -1.66 -6.33
C ALA A 43 -11.40 -3.12 -6.53
N VAL A 44 -10.63 -3.40 -7.59
CA VAL A 44 -10.13 -4.74 -7.90
C VAL A 44 -8.59 -4.71 -7.85
N PRO A 45 -7.94 -5.36 -6.87
CA PRO A 45 -6.49 -5.46 -6.83
C PRO A 45 -5.98 -6.36 -7.95
N CYS A 46 -4.79 -6.06 -8.45
CA CYS A 46 -4.15 -6.80 -9.52
C CYS A 46 -2.62 -6.72 -9.39
N THR A 47 -1.95 -7.67 -10.02
CA THR A 47 -0.49 -7.72 -10.19
C THR A 47 -0.08 -7.80 -11.66
N SER A 48 -1.05 -7.85 -12.58
CA SER A 48 -0.83 -7.83 -14.04
C SER A 48 -2.05 -7.31 -14.79
N ASP A 49 -1.83 -6.76 -15.99
CA ASP A 49 -2.92 -6.24 -16.85
C ASP A 49 -3.90 -7.34 -17.29
N ALA A 50 -3.45 -8.60 -17.35
CA ALA A 50 -4.29 -9.75 -17.71
C ALA A 50 -5.43 -9.98 -16.70
N GLN A 51 -5.22 -9.67 -15.42
CA GLN A 51 -6.27 -9.78 -14.39
C GLN A 51 -7.37 -8.72 -14.54
N CYS A 52 -7.09 -7.66 -15.29
CA CYS A 52 -8.02 -6.59 -15.59
C CYS A 52 -8.71 -6.78 -16.95
N ALA A 53 -8.41 -7.87 -17.68
CA ALA A 53 -8.97 -8.13 -18.99
C ALA A 53 -10.50 -8.26 -18.93
N GLY A 54 -11.19 -7.53 -19.81
CA GLY A 54 -12.65 -7.56 -19.89
C GLY A 54 -13.39 -6.80 -18.78
N LEU A 55 -12.69 -6.23 -17.79
CA LEU A 55 -13.34 -5.43 -16.75
C LEU A 55 -13.85 -4.10 -17.31
N LYS A 56 -15.09 -3.77 -16.92
CA LYS A 56 -15.77 -2.54 -17.30
C LYS A 56 -16.28 -1.75 -16.10
N GLY A 57 -16.53 -0.46 -16.31
CA GLY A 57 -17.11 0.42 -15.28
C GLY A 57 -16.09 1.28 -14.54
N CYS A 58 -15.13 1.83 -15.29
CA CYS A 58 -14.29 2.92 -14.80
C CYS A 58 -15.03 4.24 -15.07
N PRO A 59 -15.02 5.21 -14.15
CA PRO A 59 -15.59 6.52 -14.42
C PRO A 59 -14.96 7.17 -15.68
N GLY A 60 -15.80 7.61 -16.63
CA GLY A 60 -15.35 8.25 -17.87
C GLY A 60 -14.74 7.33 -18.93
N ASN A 61 -14.59 6.02 -18.68
CA ASN A 61 -14.09 5.05 -19.66
C ASN A 61 -14.75 3.68 -19.47
N THR A 62 -15.21 3.06 -20.55
CA THR A 62 -15.88 1.76 -20.44
C THR A 62 -14.93 0.64 -20.01
N ASN A 63 -13.62 0.73 -20.24
CA ASN A 63 -12.66 -0.36 -20.01
C ASN A 63 -11.69 -0.07 -18.85
N CYS A 64 -11.61 -1.01 -17.91
CA CYS A 64 -10.69 -1.01 -16.78
C CYS A 64 -9.62 -2.10 -16.97
N ASN A 65 -8.82 -2.00 -18.03
CA ASN A 65 -7.91 -3.07 -18.47
C ASN A 65 -6.42 -2.79 -18.20
N ALA A 66 -6.13 -1.84 -17.32
CA ALA A 66 -4.78 -1.53 -16.87
C ALA A 66 -4.65 -1.88 -15.39
N CYS A 67 -3.62 -2.63 -15.04
CA CYS A 67 -3.22 -2.79 -13.66
C CYS A 67 -2.23 -1.68 -13.30
N LYS A 68 -2.67 -0.74 -12.47
CA LYS A 68 -1.93 0.49 -12.19
C LYS A 68 -2.23 1.03 -10.79
N GLN A 69 -1.41 1.96 -10.34
CA GLN A 69 -1.71 2.86 -9.22
C GLN A 69 -1.96 4.28 -9.75
N HIS A 70 -2.31 5.23 -8.86
CA HIS A 70 -2.63 6.60 -9.24
C HIS A 70 -1.44 7.27 -9.97
N THR A 71 -0.30 7.38 -9.30
CA THR A 71 0.96 7.88 -9.86
C THR A 71 2.05 6.79 -9.76
N PRO A 72 2.90 6.56 -10.79
CA PRO A 72 4.00 5.61 -10.69
C PRO A 72 5.02 6.01 -9.62
N GLY A 73 5.56 5.03 -8.89
CA GLY A 73 6.50 5.26 -7.80
C GLY A 73 5.84 5.22 -6.42
N ALA A 74 6.44 5.89 -5.44
CA ALA A 74 5.95 5.90 -4.07
C ALA A 74 6.21 7.25 -3.40
N PHE A 75 5.29 7.70 -2.55
CA PHE A 75 5.45 8.92 -1.73
C PHE A 75 5.84 10.17 -2.55
N ALA A 76 5.19 10.36 -3.70
CA ALA A 76 5.50 11.43 -4.67
C ALA A 76 6.95 11.41 -5.20
N MET A 77 7.64 10.28 -5.07
CA MET A 77 8.96 10.04 -5.63
C MET A 77 8.87 9.01 -6.76
N GLY A 78 9.30 9.40 -7.95
CA GLY A 78 9.63 8.47 -9.05
C GLY A 78 11.13 8.56 -9.36
N PRO A 79 11.81 7.48 -9.80
CA PRO A 79 11.38 6.08 -10.01
C PRO A 79 11.77 5.14 -8.84
N VAL A 80 10.97 5.10 -7.77
CA VAL A 80 11.29 4.26 -6.60
C VAL A 80 11.09 2.77 -6.90
N ARG A 81 12.08 1.95 -6.53
CA ARG A 81 12.04 0.48 -6.68
C ARG A 81 11.65 -0.28 -5.44
N THR A 82 12.06 0.20 -4.28
CA THR A 82 11.86 -0.52 -3.01
C THR A 82 11.48 0.46 -1.92
N ILE A 83 10.50 0.09 -1.11
CA ILE A 83 10.13 0.75 0.14
C ILE A 83 10.56 -0.17 1.27
N ASN A 84 11.30 0.36 2.26
CA ASN A 84 11.76 -0.37 3.42
C ASN A 84 11.23 0.27 4.70
N GLU A 85 10.26 -0.41 5.29
CA GLU A 85 9.69 -0.28 6.63
C GLU A 85 10.51 -0.89 7.77
N ALA A 86 11.37 -0.18 8.50
CA ALA A 86 12.05 -0.76 9.66
C ALA A 86 11.21 -0.70 10.96
N GLY A 87 10.86 -1.86 11.53
CA GLY A 87 10.45 -1.99 12.92
C GLY A 87 11.64 -2.18 13.88
N SER A 88 11.34 -2.29 15.17
CA SER A 88 12.30 -2.67 16.21
C SER A 88 11.64 -3.55 17.27
N SER A 89 12.26 -4.69 17.57
CA SER A 89 11.80 -5.59 18.64
C SER A 89 12.11 -5.02 20.02
N SER A 90 11.33 -5.42 21.03
CA SER A 90 11.77 -5.15 22.41
C SER A 90 13.06 -5.93 22.64
N GLY A 91 13.98 -5.34 23.38
CA GLY A 91 15.08 -6.09 23.97
C GLY A 91 14.56 -7.12 25.00
N PRO A 92 15.48 -7.75 25.76
CA PRO A 92 15.12 -8.64 26.84
C PRO A 92 14.15 -7.96 27.82
N LEU A 93 13.08 -8.69 28.21
CA LEU A 93 12.10 -8.24 29.18
C LEU A 93 12.40 -8.87 30.54
N ALA A 94 12.20 -8.10 31.61
CA ALA A 94 12.24 -8.59 32.98
C ALA A 94 10.84 -8.50 33.61
N THR A 95 10.45 -9.51 34.38
CA THR A 95 9.16 -9.54 35.08
C THR A 95 9.02 -8.35 36.02
N GLY A 96 7.90 -7.62 35.92
CA GLY A 96 7.62 -6.47 36.78
C GLY A 96 8.41 -5.19 36.46
N ALA A 97 9.25 -5.20 35.42
CA ALA A 97 9.91 -3.99 34.93
C ALA A 97 8.93 -3.08 34.15
N PRO A 98 9.25 -1.78 33.97
CA PRO A 98 8.48 -0.88 33.11
C PRO A 98 8.41 -1.38 31.65
N PRO A 99 7.39 -0.97 30.87
CA PRO A 99 7.30 -1.30 29.44
C PRO A 99 8.56 -0.87 28.66
N VAL A 100 9.08 -1.78 27.83
CA VAL A 100 10.21 -1.55 26.93
C VAL A 100 9.68 -1.14 25.55
N PRO A 101 10.21 -0.08 24.92
CA PRO A 101 9.72 0.40 23.63
C PRO A 101 9.89 -0.62 22.50
N THR A 102 8.89 -0.68 21.62
CA THR A 102 8.85 -1.52 20.41
C THR A 102 8.25 -0.74 19.25
N SER A 103 8.73 -0.98 18.03
CA SER A 103 8.17 -0.38 16.83
C SER A 103 7.76 -1.46 15.83
N PHE A 104 6.56 -1.33 15.26
CA PHE A 104 6.05 -2.22 14.24
C PHE A 104 5.96 -1.48 12.90
N GLY A 105 6.85 -1.84 11.97
CA GLY A 105 6.83 -1.33 10.60
C GLY A 105 5.88 -2.13 9.71
N SER A 106 5.26 -1.48 8.72
CA SER A 106 4.40 -2.14 7.73
C SER A 106 4.23 -1.30 6.47
N VAL A 107 4.61 -1.87 5.32
CA VAL A 107 4.27 -1.32 4.00
C VAL A 107 2.99 -1.98 3.50
N PHE A 108 2.05 -1.20 2.98
CA PHE A 108 0.72 -1.67 2.57
C PHE A 108 0.18 -0.91 1.37
N CYS A 109 -0.91 -1.40 0.78
CA CYS A 109 -1.60 -0.76 -0.33
C CYS A 109 -2.93 -0.16 0.11
N ILE A 110 -3.17 1.09 -0.27
CA ILE A 110 -4.42 1.80 0.01
C ILE A 110 -5.26 1.80 -1.28
N PRO A 111 -6.49 1.25 -1.25
CA PRO A 111 -7.39 1.29 -2.41
C PRO A 111 -7.89 2.73 -2.68
N PRO A 112 -8.46 3.01 -3.87
CA PRO A 112 -9.12 4.28 -4.12
C PRO A 112 -10.30 4.49 -3.16
N THR A 113 -10.53 5.72 -2.74
CA THR A 113 -11.71 6.12 -1.96
C THR A 113 -12.89 6.48 -2.86
N PHE A 114 -12.63 6.67 -4.17
CA PHE A 114 -13.58 7.15 -5.17
C PHE A 114 -14.07 8.58 -4.94
N ASN A 115 -13.44 9.31 -4.03
CA ASN A 115 -13.58 10.75 -3.90
C ASN A 115 -12.40 11.41 -4.61
N THR A 116 -12.66 12.13 -5.70
CA THR A 116 -11.61 12.69 -6.56
C THR A 116 -10.68 13.64 -5.84
N ALA A 117 -11.17 14.42 -4.86
CA ALA A 117 -10.35 15.34 -4.10
C ALA A 117 -9.42 14.61 -3.13
N VAL A 118 -9.94 13.58 -2.45
CA VAL A 118 -9.15 12.74 -1.52
C VAL A 118 -8.12 11.93 -2.29
N ASP A 119 -8.54 11.25 -3.36
CA ASP A 119 -7.66 10.40 -4.17
C ASP A 119 -6.56 11.21 -4.84
N LEU A 120 -6.84 12.45 -5.26
CA LEU A 120 -5.82 13.34 -5.84
C LEU A 120 -4.78 13.80 -4.80
N VAL A 121 -5.22 14.24 -3.61
CA VAL A 121 -4.31 14.77 -2.59
C VAL A 121 -3.50 13.67 -1.90
N ALA A 122 -4.11 12.50 -1.69
CA ALA A 122 -3.46 11.36 -1.05
C ALA A 122 -2.83 10.36 -2.05
N ASP A 123 -2.88 10.66 -3.36
CA ASP A 123 -2.34 9.82 -4.44
C ASP A 123 -2.87 8.37 -4.40
N LEU A 124 -4.20 8.24 -4.26
CA LEU A 124 -4.87 6.95 -4.08
C LEU A 124 -5.47 6.43 -5.40
N PRO A 125 -5.33 5.12 -5.70
CA PRO A 125 -4.62 4.12 -4.92
C PRO A 125 -3.09 4.25 -5.02
N GLY A 126 -2.41 3.90 -3.93
CA GLY A 126 -0.96 3.99 -3.83
C GLY A 126 -0.39 3.25 -2.62
N PRO A 127 0.95 3.17 -2.51
CA PRO A 127 1.62 2.57 -1.37
C PRO A 127 1.57 3.46 -0.13
N GLY A 128 1.39 2.84 1.03
CA GLY A 128 1.52 3.44 2.35
C GLY A 128 2.60 2.72 3.17
N ALA A 129 3.20 3.45 4.11
CA ALA A 129 4.11 2.91 5.12
C ALA A 129 3.70 3.47 6.49
N THR A 130 3.81 2.66 7.54
CA THR A 130 3.52 3.11 8.90
C THR A 130 4.37 2.40 9.95
N CYS A 131 4.85 3.18 10.91
CA CYS A 131 5.60 2.70 12.05
C CYS A 131 4.78 2.95 13.31
N LEU A 132 4.19 1.88 13.85
CA LEU A 132 3.39 1.93 15.08
C LEU A 132 4.31 1.73 16.27
N GLN A 133 4.34 2.72 17.17
CA GLN A 133 5.10 2.65 18.41
C GLN A 133 4.24 2.00 19.52
N GLY A 134 4.86 1.11 20.29
CA GLY A 134 4.24 0.41 21.40
C GLY A 134 5.24 0.13 22.52
N GLY A 135 4.76 -0.58 23.55
CA GLY A 135 5.58 -1.06 24.65
C GLY A 135 5.28 -2.53 24.95
N ALA A 136 6.33 -3.32 25.18
CA ALA A 136 6.22 -4.68 25.66
C ALA A 136 6.56 -4.73 27.14
N GLN A 137 5.72 -5.41 27.94
CA GLN A 137 5.95 -5.60 29.37
C GLN A 137 5.62 -7.04 29.75
N LEU A 138 6.46 -7.63 30.60
CA LEU A 138 6.19 -8.94 31.18
C LEU A 138 5.51 -8.75 32.54
N LEU A 139 4.22 -9.10 32.62
CA LEU A 139 3.46 -8.99 33.86
C LEU A 139 3.75 -10.18 34.80
N PRO A 140 3.61 -9.99 36.14
CA PRO A 140 3.73 -11.06 37.13
C PRO A 140 2.67 -12.15 37.00
#